data_AF-A0A7Y0SPW0-F1
#
_entry.id   AF-A0A7Y0SPW0-F1
#
_cell.length_a   1.000
_cell.length_b   1.000
_cell.length_c   1.000
_cell.angle_alpha   90.00
_cell.angle_beta   90.00
_cell.angle_gamma   90.00
#
_symmetry.space_group_name_H-M   'P 1'
#
loop_
_entity.id
_entity.type
_entity.pdbx_description
1 polymer ?
#
loop_
_entity_poly.entity_id
_entity_poly.type
_entity_poly.pdbx_seq_one_letter_code
_entity_poly.pdbx_strand_id
1 'polypeptide(L)' 'LPHPSPRNTLWLKKNPWFESDVVPYLKKRVHSML' A
#
# COMPACT_ATOMS: atom_id res chain seq x y z
N LEU A 1 -1.89 7.28 -0.17
CA LEU A 1 -0.94 6.16 0.05
C LEU A 1 0.12 6.63 1.03
N PRO A 2 0.47 5.86 2.06
CA PRO A 2 1.62 6.16 2.89
C PRO A 2 2.84 6.25 1.97
N HIS A 3 3.57 7.35 2.06
CA HIS A 3 4.82 7.51 1.33
C HIS A 3 5.81 6.40 1.73
N PRO A 4 6.62 5.84 0.82
CA PRO A 4 7.68 4.88 1.15
C PRO A 4 8.89 5.59 1.82
N SER A 5 8.61 6.43 2.83
CA SER A 5 9.61 7.08 3.67
C SER A 5 9.81 6.23 4.94
N PRO A 6 11.03 6.20 5.51
CA PRO A 6 11.29 5.58 6.81
C PRO A 6 10.36 6.07 7.94
N ARG A 7 9.78 7.28 7.80
CA ARG A 7 8.80 7.81 8.77
C ARG A 7 7.52 6.98 8.86
N ASN A 8 7.17 6.23 7.81
CA ASN A 8 5.94 5.43 7.76
C ASN A 8 6.15 3.98 8.17
N THR A 9 7.38 3.55 8.48
CA THR A 9 7.69 2.16 8.86
C THR A 9 6.88 1.70 10.07
N LEU A 10 6.73 2.54 11.10
CA LEU A 10 5.94 2.18 12.28
C LEU A 10 4.44 2.04 11.94
N TRP A 11 3.93 2.90 11.07
CA TRP A 11 2.55 2.85 10.63
C TRP A 11 2.29 1.58 9.81
N LEU A 12 3.18 1.23 8.89
CA LEU A 12 3.08 0.00 8.08
C LEU A 12 3.11 -1.26 8.97
N LYS A 13 4.00 -1.31 9.96
CA LYS A 13 4.05 -2.42 10.94
C LYS A 13 2.76 -2.55 11.74
N LYS A 14 2.10 -1.45 12.08
CA LYS A 14 0.81 -1.46 12.79
C LYS A 14 -0.38 -1.78 11.89
N ASN A 15 -0.21 -1.70 10.56
CA ASN A 15 -1.28 -1.86 9.58
C ASN A 15 -0.87 -2.85 8.47
N PRO A 16 -0.64 -4.14 8.80
CA PRO A 16 -0.18 -5.13 7.81
C PRO A 16 -1.19 -5.37 6.68
N TRP A 17 -2.48 -5.16 6.95
CA TRP A 17 -3.58 -5.24 5.97
C TRP A 17 -3.37 -4.31 4.77
N PHE A 18 -2.60 -3.23 4.94
CA PHE A 18 -2.36 -2.27 3.88
C PHE A 18 -1.57 -2.90 2.72
N GLU A 19 -0.54 -3.70 3.04
CA GLU A 19 0.27 -4.38 2.02
C GLU A 19 -0.45 -5.58 1.41
N SER A 20 -1.24 -6.33 2.18
CA SER A 20 -1.96 -7.51 1.68
C SER A 20 -3.20 -7.17 0.86
N ASP A 21 -3.92 -6.11 1.20
CA ASP A 21 -5.27 -5.88 0.65
C ASP A 21 -5.29 -4.67 -0.28
N VAL A 22 -4.75 -3.54 0.18
CA VAL A 22 -4.85 -2.26 -0.55
C VAL A 22 -3.85 -2.19 -1.69
N VAL A 23 -2.60 -2.63 -1.47
CA VAL A 23 -1.56 -2.57 -2.53
C VAL A 23 -1.95 -3.43 -3.75
N PRO A 24 -2.39 -4.70 -3.62
CA PRO A 24 -2.80 -5.50 -4.78
C PRO A 24 -4.03 -4.94 -5.48
N TYR A 25 -5.01 -4.44 -4.73
CA TYR A 25 -6.20 -3.80 -5.28
C TYR A 25 -5.84 -2.60 -6.17
N LEU A 26 -4.98 -1.71 -5.65
CA LEU A 26 -4.57 -0.51 -6.40
C LEU A 26 -3.75 -0.86 -7.63
N LYS A 27 -2.84 -1.84 -7.53
CA LYS A 27 -2.10 -2.33 -8.71
C LYS A 27 -3.04 -2.84 -9.79
N LYS A 28 -4.04 -3.67 -9.44
CA LYS A 28 -5.04 -4.17 -10.39
C LYS A 28 -5.85 -3.04 -11.01
N ARG A 29 -6.26 -2.05 -10.21
CA ARG A 29 -7.03 -0.91 -10.69
C ARG A 29 -6.23 -0.04 -11.65
N VAL A 30 -4.98 0.29 -11.33
CA VAL A 30 -4.09 1.05 -12.23
C VAL A 30 -3.84 0.26 -13.51
N HIS A 31 -3.58 -1.04 -13.41
CA HIS A 31 -3.38 -1.88 -14.58
C HIS A 31 -4.60 -1.94 -15.50
N SER A 32 -5.83 -1.90 -14.95
CA SER A 32 -7.05 -1.85 -15.76
C SER A 32 -7.28 -0.51 -16.50
N MET A 33 -6.45 0.51 -16.22
CA MET A 33 -6.55 1.84 -16.81
C MET A 33 -5.41 2.14 -17.79
N LEU A 34 -4.47 1.20 -17.95
CA LEU A 34 -3.37 1.24 -18.92
C LEU A 34 -3.77 0.42 -20.16
#